data_AF-A0A1F4GFD1-F1
#
_entry.id   AF-A0A1F4GFD1-F1
#
_cell.length_a   1.000
_cell.length_b   1.000
_cell.length_c   1.000
_cell.angle_alpha   90.00
_cell.angle_beta   90.00
_cell.angle_gamma   90.00
#
_symmetry.space_group_name_H-M   'P 1'
#
loop_
_entity.id
_entity.type
_entity.pdbx_description
1 polymer ?
#
loop_
_entity_poly.entity_id
_entity_poly.type
_entity_poly.pdbx_seq_one_letter_code
_entity_poly.pdbx_strand_id
1 'polypeptide(L)'
;MFIYFRLTGSRATEALQRLGAMQADLRARHPGLTARLLARTDSQDSTEPTWMEVYEHAHGLSEAFLADLRAAVQALPAGLIGPRHTESFAEFRLPTGHAT
;
A
#
# COMPACT_ATOMS: atom_id res chain seq x y z
N MET A 1 -5.25 -1.00 -5.66
CA MET A 1 -3.82 -0.80 -6.04
C MET A 1 -2.96 -1.47 -5.01
N PHE A 2 -1.97 -2.24 -5.47
CA PHE A 2 -1.06 -3.01 -4.64
C PHE A 2 0.34 -2.48 -4.86
N ILE A 3 1.07 -2.21 -3.77
CA ILE A 3 2.41 -1.68 -3.85
C ILE A 3 3.31 -2.48 -2.94
N TYR A 4 4.34 -3.11 -3.48
CA TYR A 4 5.32 -3.83 -2.67
C TYR A 4 6.72 -3.23 -2.78
N PHE A 5 7.48 -3.31 -1.70
CA PHE A 5 8.84 -2.81 -1.59
C PHE A 5 9.60 -3.59 -0.52
N ARG A 6 10.92 -3.61 -0.64
CA ARG A 6 11.80 -4.11 0.41
C ARG A 6 12.09 -3.02 1.43
N LEU A 7 12.23 -3.41 2.68
CA LEU A 7 12.79 -2.58 3.73
C LEU A 7 14.25 -2.91 3.96
N THR A 8 15.00 -1.95 4.48
CA THR A 8 16.21 -2.28 5.22
C THR A 8 15.79 -2.71 6.62
N GLY A 9 16.09 -3.94 7.03
CA GLY A 9 15.52 -4.56 8.25
C GLY A 9 15.70 -3.75 9.54
N SER A 10 16.79 -2.99 9.67
CA SER A 10 17.06 -2.11 10.83
C SER A 10 16.08 -0.94 10.95
N ARG A 11 15.29 -0.65 9.91
CA ARG A 11 14.34 0.47 9.86
C ARG A 11 12.87 0.02 9.94
N ALA A 12 12.60 -1.26 10.17
CA ALA A 12 11.23 -1.79 10.16
C ALA A 12 10.29 -1.05 11.14
N THR A 13 10.72 -0.79 12.37
CA THR A 13 9.90 -0.06 13.35
C THR A 13 9.63 1.39 12.92
N GLU A 14 10.64 2.09 12.41
CA GLU A 14 10.46 3.45 11.91
C GLU A 14 9.53 3.47 10.69
N ALA A 15 9.73 2.54 9.76
CA ALA A 15 8.90 2.39 8.58
C ALA A 15 7.43 2.13 8.96
N LEU A 16 7.17 1.27 9.95
CA LEU A 16 5.81 1.01 10.44
C LEU A 16 5.13 2.29 10.93
N GLN A 17 5.82 3.06 11.76
CA GLN A 17 5.28 4.29 12.33
C GLN A 17 5.01 5.33 11.25
N ARG A 18 5.97 5.56 10.34
CA ARG A 18 5.87 6.58 9.28
C ARG A 18 4.81 6.21 8.25
N LEU A 19 4.79 4.96 7.78
CA LEU A 19 3.79 4.49 6.83
C LEU A 19 2.40 4.42 7.46
N GLY A 20 2.31 4.04 8.74
CA GLY A 20 1.06 4.06 9.50
C GLY A 20 0.46 5.47 9.60
N ALA A 21 1.27 6.47 9.96
CA ALA A 21 0.86 7.88 10.00
C ALA A 21 0.46 8.38 8.60
N MET A 22 1.28 8.09 7.59
CA MET A 22 1.00 8.44 6.19
C MET A 22 -0.36 7.89 5.72
N GLN A 23 -0.64 6.61 5.99
CA GLN A 23 -1.92 5.99 5.64
C GLN A 23 -3.09 6.57 6.43
N ALA A 24 -2.90 6.95 7.70
CA ALA A 24 -3.93 7.62 8.48
C ALA A 24 -4.29 8.99 7.88
N ASP A 25 -3.29 9.79 7.51
CA ASP A 25 -3.51 11.11 6.89
C ASP A 25 -4.17 11.00 5.51
N LEU A 26 -3.82 9.98 4.72
CA LEU A 26 -4.49 9.72 3.44
C LEU A 26 -5.96 9.35 3.65
N ARG A 27 -6.28 8.48 4.62
CA ARG A 27 -7.68 8.12 4.93
C ARG A 27 -8.49 9.31 5.44
N ALA A 28 -7.88 10.22 6.20
CA ALA A 28 -8.55 11.43 6.67
C ALA A 28 -8.95 12.38 5.53
N ARG A 29 -8.13 12.45 4.47
CA ARG A 29 -8.36 13.33 3.31
C ARG A 29 -9.23 12.72 2.23
N HIS A 30 -9.32 11.39 2.19
CA HIS A 30 -10.09 10.63 1.19
C HIS A 30 -11.11 9.73 1.88
N PRO A 31 -12.32 10.26 2.22
CA PRO A 31 -13.37 9.48 2.85
C PRO A 31 -13.73 8.25 2.02
N GLY A 32 -13.82 7.08 2.68
CA GLY A 32 -14.08 5.80 2.00
C GLY A 32 -12.82 5.09 1.50
N LEU A 33 -11.63 5.67 1.68
CA LEU A 33 -10.36 5.00 1.37
C LEU A 33 -10.08 3.89 2.40
N THR A 34 -9.86 2.69 1.88
CA THR A 34 -9.25 1.59 2.64
C THR A 34 -7.75 1.57 2.35
N ALA A 35 -6.94 1.60 3.40
CA ALA A 35 -5.49 1.49 3.34
C ALA A 35 -5.01 0.42 4.31
N ARG A 36 -4.22 -0.54 3.82
CA ARG A 36 -3.65 -1.63 4.61
C ARG A 36 -2.14 -1.70 4.39
N LEU A 37 -1.44 -2.18 5.41
CA LEU A 37 -0.02 -2.48 5.36
C LEU A 37 0.17 -3.94 5.79
N LEU A 38 0.86 -4.72 4.97
CA LEU A 38 1.05 -6.16 5.12
C LEU A 38 2.55 -6.47 5.01
N ALA A 39 3.01 -7.51 5.69
CA ALA A 39 4.34 -8.07 5.49
C ALA A 39 4.21 -9.41 4.77
N ARG A 40 5.06 -9.65 3.77
CA ARG A 40 5.11 -10.94 3.06
C ARG A 40 5.64 -12.00 4.01
N THR A 41 4.84 -13.04 4.23
CA THR A 41 5.05 -14.05 5.29
C THR A 41 6.35 -14.83 5.13
N ASP A 42 6.76 -15.12 3.90
CA ASP A 42 8.00 -15.84 3.57
C ASP A 42 9.28 -15.00 3.75
N SER A 43 9.15 -13.71 4.11
CA SER A 43 10.27 -12.77 4.21
C SER A 43 10.39 -12.08 5.56
N GLN A 44 9.57 -12.44 6.55
CA GLN A 44 9.55 -11.75 7.84
C GLN A 44 10.87 -11.86 8.61
N ASP A 45 11.54 -13.03 8.54
CA ASP A 45 12.83 -13.25 9.20
C ASP A 45 14.04 -12.81 8.33
N SER A 46 13.77 -12.20 7.17
CA SER A 46 14.83 -11.69 6.30
C SER A 46 15.44 -10.41 6.85
N THR A 47 16.71 -10.18 6.54
CA THR A 47 17.37 -8.88 6.73
C THR A 47 16.73 -7.77 5.89
N GLU A 48 15.99 -8.14 4.83
CA GLU A 48 15.24 -7.22 3.96
C GLU A 48 13.80 -7.71 3.76
N PRO A 49 12.92 -7.57 4.76
CA PRO A 49 11.55 -8.03 4.64
C PRO A 49 10.81 -7.27 3.54
N THR A 50 9.93 -7.97 2.83
CA THR A 50 9.07 -7.35 1.81
C THR A 50 7.74 -6.96 2.42
N TRP A 51 7.39 -5.69 2.30
CA TRP A 51 6.10 -5.17 2.73
C TRP A 51 5.23 -4.83 1.52
N MET A 52 3.93 -4.83 1.75
CA MET A 52 2.91 -4.49 0.76
C MET A 52 1.90 -3.50 1.34
N GLU A 53 1.67 -2.42 0.62
CA GLU A 53 0.54 -1.53 0.83
C GLU A 53 -0.60 -1.90 -0.12
N VAL A 54 -1.82 -1.86 0.40
CA VAL A 54 -3.03 -2.02 -0.39
C VAL A 54 -3.90 -0.78 -0.21
N TYR A 55 -4.31 -0.21 -1.33
CA TYR A 55 -5.19 0.95 -1.40
C TYR A 55 -6.42 0.63 -2.25
N GLU A 56 -7.59 0.82 -1.66
CA GLU A 56 -8.89 0.53 -2.28
C GLU A 56 -9.89 1.62 -1.94
N HIS A 57 -10.84 1.85 -2.83
CA HIS A 57 -11.92 2.81 -2.63
C HIS A 57 -13.14 2.36 -3.44
N ALA A 58 -14.35 2.50 -2.88
CA ALA A 58 -15.57 1.96 -3.48
C ALA A 58 -15.89 2.52 -4.88
N HIS A 59 -15.41 3.75 -5.17
CA HIS A 59 -15.56 4.40 -6.47
C HIS A 59 -14.29 4.36 -7.33
N GLY A 60 -13.36 3.46 -6.99
CA GLY A 60 -12.02 3.46 -7.55
C GLY A 60 -11.13 4.56 -6.95
N LEU A 61 -9.83 4.48 -7.26
CA LEU A 61 -8.82 5.42 -6.77
C LEU A 61 -8.76 6.64 -7.70
N SER A 62 -9.09 7.81 -7.17
CA SER A 62 -9.09 9.06 -7.92
C SER A 62 -7.67 9.55 -8.25
N GLU A 63 -7.53 10.36 -9.30
CA GLU A 63 -6.25 11.03 -9.60
C GLU A 63 -5.75 11.91 -8.46
N ALA A 64 -6.68 12.56 -7.74
CA ALA A 64 -6.36 13.35 -6.55
C ALA A 64 -5.70 12.48 -5.46
N PHE A 65 -6.27 11.31 -5.16
CA PHE A 65 -5.65 10.35 -4.24
C PHE A 65 -4.26 9.90 -4.73
N LEU A 66 -4.10 9.61 -6.02
CA LEU A 66 -2.80 9.18 -6.57
C LEU A 66 -1.74 10.28 -6.48
N ALA A 67 -2.11 11.55 -6.69
CA ALA A 67 -1.23 12.69 -6.51
C ALA A 67 -0.83 12.84 -5.04
N ASP A 68 -1.80 12.73 -4.14
CA ASP A 68 -1.59 12.81 -2.70
C ASP A 68 -0.70 11.69 -2.15
N LEU A 69 -0.89 10.45 -2.61
CA LEU A 69 -0.04 9.33 -2.25
C LEU A 69 1.39 9.57 -2.73
N ARG A 70 1.57 10.08 -3.95
CA ARG A 70 2.90 10.39 -4.50
C ARG A 70 3.59 11.45 -3.65
N ALA A 71 2.90 12.53 -3.30
CA ALA A 71 3.44 13.58 -2.44
C ALA A 71 3.81 13.04 -1.05
N ALA A 72 2.94 12.23 -0.46
CA ALA A 72 3.17 11.64 0.87
C ALA A 72 4.39 10.70 0.88
N VAL A 73 4.57 9.89 -0.17
CA VAL A 73 5.73 9.01 -0.32
C VAL A 73 7.02 9.82 -0.50
N GLN A 74 6.99 10.93 -1.26
CA GLN A 74 8.16 11.80 -1.44
C GLN A 74 8.57 12.53 -0.15
N ALA A 75 7.64 12.71 0.79
CA ALA A 75 7.90 13.29 2.10
C ALA A 75 8.52 12.29 3.10
N LEU A 76 8.58 10.99 2.76
CA LEU A 76 9.24 10.00 3.61
C LEU A 76 10.76 10.24 3.65
N PRO A 77 11.43 9.98 4.79
CA PRO A 77 12.87 10.05 4.87
C PRO A 77 13.56 9.21 3.79
N ALA A 78 14.61 9.79 3.18
CA ALA A 78 15.36 9.12 2.13
C ALA A 78 15.95 7.77 2.62
N GLY A 79 15.73 6.73 1.83
CA GLY A 79 16.17 5.37 2.14
C GLY A 79 15.38 4.69 3.27
N LEU A 80 14.24 5.24 3.70
CA LEU A 80 13.35 4.54 4.64
C LEU A 80 12.77 3.26 4.01
N ILE A 81 12.40 3.36 2.73
CA ILE A 81 11.86 2.27 1.93
C ILE A 81 12.64 2.11 0.63
N GLY A 82 12.73 0.88 0.14
CA GLY A 82 13.31 0.59 -1.17
C GLY A 82 12.39 1.02 -2.33
N PRO A 83 12.80 0.71 -3.58
CA PRO A 83 11.97 0.96 -4.76
C PRO A 83 10.59 0.33 -4.64
N ARG A 84 9.56 1.10 -5.03
CA ARG A 84 8.16 0.69 -4.99
C ARG A 84 7.77 0.07 -6.31
N HIS A 85 7.32 -1.18 -6.29
CA HIS A 85 6.65 -1.79 -7.43
C HIS A 85 5.15 -1.63 -7.27
N THR A 86 4.46 -1.15 -8.31
CA THR A 86 3.02 -0.83 -8.26
C THR A 86 2.26 -1.69 -9.26
N GLU A 87 1.19 -2.33 -8.79
CA GLU A 87 0.26 -3.12 -9.59
C GLU A 87 -1.17 -2.59 -9.42
N SER A 88 -1.90 -2.55 -10.53
CA SER A 88 -3.30 -2.15 -10.58
C SER A 88 -4.10 -3.20 -11.32
N PHE A 89 -5.26 -3.54 -10.77
CA PHE A 89 -6.12 -4.60 -11.27
C PHE A 89 -7.54 -4.07 -11.42
N ALA A 90 -8.25 -4.57 -12.41
CA ALA A 90 -9.68 -4.39 -12.57
C ALA A 90 -10.38 -5.70 -12.21
N GLU A 91 -11.57 -5.61 -11.61
CA GLU A 91 -12.36 -6.79 -11.31
C GLU A 91 -12.94 -7.41 -12.59
N PHE A 92 -12.85 -8.73 -12.71
CA PHE A 92 -13.65 -9.47 -13.68
C PHE A 92 -15.01 -9.81 -13.06
N ARG A 93 -16.07 -9.61 -13.83
CA ARG A 93 -17.38 -10.16 -13.47
C ARG A 93 -17.38 -11.65 -13.79
N LEU A 94 -17.34 -12.48 -12.75
CA LEU A 94 -17.50 -13.92 -12.91
C LEU A 94 -18.97 -14.23 -13.22
N PRO A 95 -19.26 -15.14 -14.17
CA PRO A 95 -20.61 -15.59 -14.42
C PRO A 95 -21.14 -16.37 -13.20
N THR A 96 -22.28 -15.97 -12.66
CA THR A 96 -23.02 -16.78 -11.70
C THR A 96 -23.61 -17.97 -12.45
N GLY A 97 -23.05 -19.16 -12.24
CA GLY A 97 -23.58 -20.39 -12.84
C GLY A 97 -25.05 -20.57 -12.47
N HIS A 98 -25.92 -20.75 -13.47
CA HIS A 98 -27.26 -21.27 -13.23
C HIS A 98 -27.10 -22.72 -12.79
N ALA A 99 -27.40 -23.01 -11.52
CA ALA A 99 -27.68 -24.37 -11.10
C ALA A 99 -28.99 -24.79 -11.78
N THR A 100 -28.90 -25.69 -12.77
CA THR A 100 -30.03 -26.45 -13.30
C THR A 100 -30.24 -27.71 -12.47
#